data_AF-A0A938FWI7-F1
#
_entry.id   AF-A0A938FWI7-F1
#
_cell.length_a   1.000
_cell.length_b   1.000
_cell.length_c   1.000
_cell.angle_alpha   90.00
_cell.angle_beta   90.00
_cell.angle_gamma   90.00
#
_symmetry.space_group_name_H-M   'P 1'
#
loop_
_entity.id
_entity.type
_entity.pdbx_description
1 polymer ?
#
loop_
_entity_poly.entity_id
_entity_poly.type
_entity_poly.pdbx_seq_one_letter_code
_entity_poly.pdbx_strand_id
1 'polypeptide(L)'
;MRSLAEPGCLCLMLAALASAAEDRYAGAKACGACHPKHYASQSASTHALSLHRSQEISKFPYLPEGRAGEHHEFRKTDAGYWVTVKAGGSQMEIPIHWILGANDQGLTFFSRLGAGEYLEHRLSYYTRKGGYDVTAGHAATRPGTLEEALGARMSPAEAFRCLACHSTSLAQTASGPDFDSVVAGVTCERCHGPGAAHVEAMKSGSKLRQIRNPGKLPGERLVSMCGECHRTEPPPGVAFDDPIVTRFQPVGLQMSACFSSSDGALTCTTCHNPHENARRGDDRYYEQKCLACHNPQTGKQPRPPLPPDLKNAGRQRASGALKASSPVPGKPCRTQARAGCIGCHMPKTKPLAWVEFTDHWIRARK
;
A
#
# COMPACT_ATOMS: atom_id res chain seq x y z
N MET A 1 -67.56 10.51 -2.52
CA MET A 1 -66.64 9.77 -1.63
C MET A 1 -65.28 9.77 -2.30
N ARG A 2 -64.29 10.44 -1.70
CA ARG A 2 -62.97 10.70 -2.30
C ARG A 2 -62.10 9.45 -2.22
N SER A 3 -61.58 9.01 -3.35
CA SER A 3 -60.63 7.89 -3.47
C SER A 3 -59.26 8.32 -2.93
N LEU A 4 -58.68 7.50 -2.05
CA LEU A 4 -57.35 7.67 -1.48
C LEU A 4 -56.31 7.25 -2.53
N ALA A 5 -55.36 8.15 -2.81
CA ALA A 5 -54.15 7.83 -3.57
C ALA A 5 -53.12 7.21 -2.61
N GLU A 6 -52.60 6.02 -2.96
CA GLU A 6 -51.48 5.39 -2.26
C GLU A 6 -50.15 6.09 -2.63
N PRO A 7 -49.22 6.32 -1.67
CA PRO A 7 -47.90 6.85 -1.97
C PRO A 7 -46.99 5.71 -2.45
N GLY A 8 -46.86 5.59 -3.77
CA GLY A 8 -45.91 4.70 -4.40
C GLY A 8 -44.45 5.15 -4.27
N CYS A 9 -43.60 4.20 -3.91
CA CYS A 9 -42.34 3.94 -4.60
C CYS A 9 -41.27 5.06 -4.61
N LEU A 10 -40.73 5.44 -3.44
CA LEU A 10 -39.50 6.24 -3.37
C LEU A 10 -38.34 5.61 -2.58
N CYS A 11 -38.52 4.43 -1.96
CA CYS A 11 -37.48 3.77 -1.16
C CYS A 11 -36.58 2.78 -1.94
N LEU A 12 -36.89 2.44 -3.20
CA LEU A 12 -36.19 1.38 -3.93
C LEU A 12 -34.94 1.84 -4.72
N MET A 13 -34.70 3.14 -4.87
CA MET A 13 -33.55 3.62 -5.66
C MET A 13 -32.25 3.80 -4.87
N LEU A 14 -32.28 3.94 -3.54
CA LEU A 14 -31.05 4.09 -2.74
C LEU A 14 -30.34 2.76 -2.43
N ALA A 15 -31.06 1.64 -2.37
CA ALA A 15 -30.47 0.32 -2.12
C ALA A 15 -29.72 -0.27 -3.34
N ALA A 16 -30.09 0.13 -4.56
CA ALA A 16 -29.49 -0.39 -5.79
C ALA A 16 -28.06 0.12 -6.05
N LEU A 17 -27.67 1.27 -5.48
CA LEU A 17 -26.34 1.87 -5.73
C LEU A 17 -25.22 1.25 -4.88
N ALA A 18 -25.54 0.71 -3.70
CA ALA A 18 -24.56 0.01 -2.85
C ALA A 18 -24.30 -1.42 -3.37
N SER A 19 -25.35 -2.15 -3.79
CA SER A 19 -25.25 -3.50 -4.38
C SER A 19 -24.40 -3.53 -5.65
N ALA A 20 -24.52 -2.50 -6.51
CA ALA A 20 -23.81 -2.45 -7.78
C ALA A 20 -22.28 -2.29 -7.65
N ALA A 21 -21.76 -1.94 -6.47
CA ALA A 21 -20.32 -1.82 -6.24
C ALA A 21 -19.65 -3.19 -5.99
N GLU A 22 -20.28 -4.06 -5.20
CA GLU A 22 -19.78 -5.41 -4.90
C GLU A 22 -19.83 -6.32 -6.14
N ASP A 23 -20.87 -6.20 -6.96
CA ASP A 23 -21.08 -6.98 -8.18
C ASP A 23 -20.00 -6.78 -9.27
N ARG A 24 -19.13 -5.77 -9.11
CA ARG A 24 -18.06 -5.47 -10.08
C ARG A 24 -16.72 -6.12 -9.74
N TYR A 25 -16.51 -6.56 -8.50
CA TYR A 25 -15.28 -7.20 -8.07
C TYR A 25 -15.40 -8.72 -8.12
N ALA A 26 -14.39 -9.39 -8.65
CA ALA A 26 -14.33 -10.86 -8.71
C ALA A 26 -13.71 -11.47 -7.45
N GLY A 27 -12.94 -10.70 -6.70
CA GLY A 27 -12.10 -11.18 -5.61
C GLY A 27 -10.82 -11.85 -6.10
N ALA A 28 -9.73 -11.67 -5.35
CA ALA A 28 -8.40 -12.13 -5.74
C ALA A 28 -8.33 -13.65 -6.04
N LYS A 29 -9.12 -14.47 -5.33
CA LYS A 29 -9.17 -15.93 -5.51
C LYS A 29 -9.64 -16.33 -6.92
N ALA A 30 -10.57 -15.56 -7.52
CA ALA A 30 -11.03 -15.81 -8.89
C ALA A 30 -9.90 -15.63 -9.91
N CYS A 31 -9.00 -14.67 -9.67
CA CYS A 31 -7.82 -14.46 -10.50
C CYS A 31 -6.87 -15.67 -10.47
N GLY A 32 -6.74 -16.33 -9.31
CA GLY A 32 -5.84 -17.47 -9.10
C GLY A 32 -6.17 -18.72 -9.92
N ALA A 33 -7.42 -18.89 -10.34
CA ALA A 33 -7.82 -20.01 -11.20
C ALA A 33 -7.12 -19.98 -12.58
N CYS A 34 -6.88 -18.78 -13.13
CA CYS A 34 -6.22 -18.60 -14.42
C CYS A 34 -4.77 -18.11 -14.29
N HIS A 35 -4.43 -17.42 -13.20
CA HIS A 35 -3.12 -16.82 -12.95
C HIS A 35 -2.48 -17.35 -11.64
N PRO A 36 -2.25 -18.67 -11.51
CA PRO A 36 -1.88 -19.29 -10.24
C PRO A 36 -0.54 -18.80 -9.70
N LYS A 37 0.44 -18.52 -10.58
CA LYS A 37 1.77 -18.03 -10.17
C LYS A 37 1.70 -16.64 -9.53
N HIS A 38 1.03 -15.69 -10.17
CA HIS A 38 0.88 -14.33 -9.64
C HIS A 38 0.01 -14.31 -8.39
N TYR A 39 -1.06 -15.10 -8.36
CA TYR A 39 -1.91 -15.20 -7.18
C TYR A 39 -1.14 -15.73 -5.97
N ALA A 40 -0.37 -16.81 -6.15
CA ALA A 40 0.41 -17.40 -5.05
C ALA A 40 1.39 -16.41 -4.43
N SER A 41 2.15 -15.67 -5.26
CA SER A 41 3.10 -14.68 -4.73
C SER A 41 2.41 -13.43 -4.15
N GLN A 42 1.38 -12.92 -4.82
CA GLN A 42 0.74 -11.66 -4.44
C GLN A 42 -0.12 -11.83 -3.17
N SER A 43 -0.85 -12.94 -3.03
CA SER A 43 -1.69 -13.21 -1.85
C SER A 43 -0.88 -13.39 -0.56
N ALA A 44 0.39 -13.75 -0.66
CA ALA A 44 1.33 -13.82 0.46
C ALA A 44 2.13 -12.52 0.68
N SER A 45 1.91 -11.49 -0.14
CA SER A 45 2.68 -10.24 -0.08
C SER A 45 2.20 -9.31 1.04
N THR A 46 3.05 -8.38 1.45
CA THR A 46 2.72 -7.31 2.40
C THR A 46 1.65 -6.36 1.86
N HIS A 47 1.43 -6.30 0.54
CA HIS A 47 0.28 -5.62 -0.04
C HIS A 47 -1.01 -6.36 0.31
N ALA A 48 -1.10 -7.67 0.06
CA ALA A 48 -2.30 -8.44 0.37
C ALA A 48 -2.58 -8.50 1.88
N LEU A 49 -1.54 -8.43 2.71
CA LEU A 49 -1.61 -8.46 4.17
C LEU A 49 -1.55 -7.06 4.79
N SER A 50 -1.90 -5.99 4.05
CA SER A 50 -1.76 -4.62 4.56
C SER A 50 -2.85 -4.18 5.53
N LEU A 51 -3.92 -4.98 5.68
CA LEU A 51 -5.09 -4.65 6.52
C LEU A 51 -5.76 -5.93 7.01
N HIS A 52 -6.15 -5.93 8.28
CA HIS A 52 -6.79 -7.07 8.93
C HIS A 52 -7.93 -6.62 9.84
N ARG A 53 -8.97 -7.43 9.92
CA ARG A 53 -10.03 -7.24 10.92
C ARG A 53 -9.53 -7.70 12.28
N SER A 54 -9.84 -6.97 13.34
CA SER A 54 -9.43 -7.37 14.69
C SER A 54 -10.08 -8.68 15.14
N GLN A 55 -11.22 -9.07 14.58
CA GLN A 55 -11.85 -10.37 14.84
C GLN A 55 -10.94 -11.55 14.43
N GLU A 56 -9.97 -11.31 13.54
CA GLU A 56 -8.98 -12.30 13.12
C GLU A 56 -7.76 -12.33 14.07
N ILE A 57 -7.91 -11.89 15.33
CA ILE A 57 -6.81 -11.72 16.29
C ILE A 57 -6.00 -13.00 16.53
N SER A 58 -6.59 -14.18 16.32
CA SER A 58 -5.90 -15.47 16.38
C SER A 58 -4.74 -15.60 15.37
N LYS A 59 -4.75 -14.81 14.28
CA LYS A 59 -3.63 -14.69 13.33
C LYS A 59 -2.45 -13.88 13.90
N PHE A 60 -2.62 -13.24 15.05
CA PHE A 60 -1.65 -12.36 15.71
C PHE A 60 -1.36 -12.84 17.15
N PRO A 61 -0.90 -14.09 17.35
CA PRO A 61 -0.63 -14.60 18.70
C PRO A 61 0.46 -13.81 19.41
N TYR A 62 1.38 -13.19 18.65
CA TYR A 62 2.51 -12.41 19.16
C TYR A 62 2.15 -10.99 19.63
N LEU A 63 0.95 -10.48 19.38
CA LEU A 63 0.54 -9.19 19.94
C LEU A 63 0.45 -9.29 21.48
N PRO A 64 1.17 -8.47 22.26
CA PRO A 64 1.17 -8.60 23.72
C PRO A 64 -0.17 -8.23 24.36
N GLU A 65 -0.58 -8.96 25.41
CA GLU A 65 -1.70 -8.57 26.29
C GLU A 65 -1.20 -7.92 27.58
N GLY A 66 -2.09 -7.22 28.28
CA GLY A 66 -1.80 -6.54 29.53
C GLY A 66 -1.29 -5.12 29.35
N ARG A 67 -0.61 -4.61 30.36
CA ARG A 67 -0.20 -3.21 30.45
C ARG A 67 0.89 -2.87 29.42
N ALA A 68 0.68 -1.80 28.69
CA ALA A 68 1.63 -1.19 27.76
C ALA A 68 1.88 0.27 28.17
N GLY A 69 3.02 0.54 28.79
CA GLY A 69 3.30 1.84 29.37
C GLY A 69 2.40 2.15 30.58
N GLU A 70 2.13 3.43 30.83
CA GLU A 70 1.36 3.86 32.00
C GLU A 70 -0.13 3.99 31.74
N HIS A 71 -0.52 4.23 30.48
CA HIS A 71 -1.87 4.62 30.12
C HIS A 71 -2.67 3.51 29.43
N HIS A 72 -2.02 2.48 28.86
CA HIS A 72 -2.69 1.52 27.99
C HIS A 72 -2.67 0.11 28.57
N GLU A 73 -3.78 -0.60 28.41
CA GLU A 73 -3.93 -2.00 28.79
C GLU A 73 -4.67 -2.74 27.67
N PHE A 74 -4.01 -3.70 27.06
CA PHE A 74 -4.53 -4.44 25.91
C PHE A 74 -5.08 -5.80 26.31
N ARG A 75 -6.13 -6.24 25.62
CA ARG A 75 -6.79 -7.52 25.90
C ARG A 75 -7.31 -8.15 24.61
N LYS A 76 -7.03 -9.44 24.43
CA LYS A 76 -7.61 -10.25 23.36
C LYS A 76 -8.86 -10.94 23.86
N THR A 77 -9.82 -11.09 22.96
CA THR A 77 -11.03 -11.90 23.16
C THR A 77 -11.34 -12.65 21.87
N ASP A 78 -12.26 -13.59 21.94
CA ASP A 78 -12.78 -14.26 20.73
C ASP A 78 -13.46 -13.26 19.78
N ALA A 79 -13.92 -12.12 20.29
CA ALA A 79 -14.52 -11.05 19.50
C ALA A 79 -13.50 -10.07 18.89
N GLY A 80 -12.21 -10.19 19.23
CA GLY A 80 -11.14 -9.41 18.63
C GLY A 80 -10.19 -8.79 19.65
N TYR A 81 -9.80 -7.53 19.42
CA TYR A 81 -8.77 -6.87 20.21
C TYR A 81 -9.24 -5.55 20.81
N TRP A 82 -8.90 -5.33 22.08
CA TRP A 82 -9.39 -4.20 22.86
C TRP A 82 -8.23 -3.48 23.54
N VAL A 83 -8.41 -2.19 23.75
CA VAL A 83 -7.51 -1.40 24.58
C VAL A 83 -8.31 -0.57 25.57
N THR A 84 -7.91 -0.60 26.83
CA THR A 84 -8.35 0.37 27.84
C THR A 84 -7.29 1.43 27.99
N VAL A 85 -7.69 2.70 27.86
CA VAL A 85 -6.83 3.87 28.02
C VAL A 85 -7.22 4.60 29.31
N LYS A 86 -6.24 4.92 30.15
CA LYS A 86 -6.41 5.54 31.48
C LYS A 86 -5.49 6.76 31.62
N ALA A 87 -6.05 7.94 31.85
CA ALA A 87 -5.29 9.15 32.15
C ALA A 87 -6.14 10.22 32.85
N GLY A 88 -5.53 11.04 33.71
CA GLY A 88 -6.21 12.13 34.40
C GLY A 88 -7.41 11.71 35.25
N GLY A 89 -7.38 10.50 35.85
CA GLY A 89 -8.49 9.93 36.61
C GLY A 89 -9.67 9.43 35.77
N SER A 90 -9.61 9.55 34.45
CA SER A 90 -10.62 9.04 33.51
C SER A 90 -10.12 7.79 32.78
N GLN A 91 -11.04 6.98 32.27
CA GLN A 91 -10.72 5.83 31.44
C GLN A 91 -11.73 5.60 30.32
N MET A 92 -11.29 4.95 29.24
CA MET A 92 -12.12 4.52 28.13
C MET A 92 -11.66 3.15 27.62
N GLU A 93 -12.59 2.22 27.43
CA GLU A 93 -12.33 0.95 26.74
C GLU A 93 -12.79 1.07 25.28
N ILE A 94 -11.94 0.66 24.34
CA ILE A 94 -12.14 0.86 22.91
C ILE A 94 -11.91 -0.46 22.17
N PRO A 95 -12.87 -0.92 21.36
CA PRO A 95 -12.64 -2.03 20.45
C PRO A 95 -11.77 -1.56 19.28
N ILE A 96 -10.65 -2.24 19.08
CA ILE A 96 -9.88 -2.12 17.85
C ILE A 96 -10.72 -2.78 16.75
N HIS A 97 -10.95 -2.08 15.64
CA HIS A 97 -11.72 -2.62 14.52
C HIS A 97 -10.80 -3.13 13.43
N TRP A 98 -9.73 -2.39 13.17
CA TRP A 98 -8.77 -2.66 12.09
C TRP A 98 -7.34 -2.63 12.59
N ILE A 99 -6.54 -3.55 12.08
CA ILE A 99 -5.09 -3.65 12.28
C ILE A 99 -4.42 -3.38 10.93
N LEU A 100 -3.68 -2.27 10.83
CA LEU A 100 -3.02 -1.81 9.62
C LEU A 100 -1.57 -2.30 9.61
N GLY A 101 -1.16 -2.89 8.48
CA GLY A 101 0.19 -3.38 8.25
C GLY A 101 0.30 -4.90 8.21
N ALA A 102 1.38 -5.38 7.59
CA ALA A 102 1.68 -6.81 7.41
C ALA A 102 2.71 -7.34 8.45
N ASN A 103 2.90 -6.61 9.56
CA ASN A 103 3.88 -6.89 10.60
C ASN A 103 5.36 -6.99 10.13
N ASP A 104 5.69 -6.47 8.96
CA ASP A 104 7.08 -6.40 8.48
C ASP A 104 7.89 -5.30 9.18
N GLN A 105 7.25 -4.18 9.52
CA GLN A 105 7.84 -3.11 10.37
C GLN A 105 7.04 -2.92 11.67
N GLY A 106 5.72 -3.05 11.60
CA GLY A 106 4.82 -2.90 12.72
C GLY A 106 3.35 -2.97 12.31
N LEU A 107 2.47 -2.78 13.28
CA LEU A 107 1.03 -2.81 13.17
C LEU A 107 0.44 -1.59 13.88
N THR A 108 -0.41 -0.83 13.19
CA THR A 108 -1.13 0.32 13.76
C THR A 108 -2.59 -0.04 13.92
N PHE A 109 -3.21 0.39 15.03
CA PHE A 109 -4.61 0.07 15.33
C PHE A 109 -5.53 1.23 14.99
N PHE A 110 -6.73 0.90 14.52
CA PHE A 110 -7.72 1.87 14.10
C PHE A 110 -9.11 1.50 14.61
N SER A 111 -9.90 2.51 15.00
CA SER A 111 -11.22 2.32 15.60
C SER A 111 -12.22 3.37 15.19
N ARG A 112 -13.50 3.00 15.25
CA ARG A 112 -14.62 3.94 15.24
C ARG A 112 -15.07 4.16 16.69
N LEU A 113 -15.12 5.41 17.14
CA LEU A 113 -15.57 5.78 18.49
C LEU A 113 -17.09 6.04 18.51
N GLY A 114 -17.61 6.58 17.41
CA GLY A 114 -19.01 6.96 17.26
C GLY A 114 -19.34 7.27 15.80
N ALA A 115 -20.55 7.76 15.54
CA ALA A 115 -20.91 8.19 14.19
C ALA A 115 -20.03 9.38 13.76
N GLY A 116 -19.24 9.21 12.71
CA GLY A 116 -18.35 10.25 12.19
C GLY A 116 -17.04 10.43 12.96
N GLU A 117 -16.81 9.68 14.05
CA GLU A 117 -15.63 9.82 14.90
C GLU A 117 -14.74 8.56 14.83
N TYR A 118 -13.48 8.77 14.43
CA TYR A 118 -12.51 7.71 14.24
C TYR A 118 -11.22 8.00 15.00
N LEU A 119 -10.46 6.94 15.28
CA LEU A 119 -9.24 7.01 16.07
C LEU A 119 -8.13 6.16 15.44
N GLU A 120 -6.97 6.77 15.21
CA GLU A 120 -5.70 6.07 15.07
C GLU A 120 -5.11 6.00 16.47
N HIS A 121 -4.89 4.78 16.96
CA HIS A 121 -4.46 4.58 18.33
C HIS A 121 -3.07 5.14 18.57
N ARG A 122 -2.85 5.61 19.80
CA ARG A 122 -1.58 6.19 20.25
C ARG A 122 -0.38 5.26 20.15
N LEU A 123 -0.62 3.95 20.30
CA LEU A 123 0.41 2.94 20.28
C LEU A 123 0.26 2.02 19.05
N SER A 124 1.38 1.80 18.37
CA SER A 124 1.56 0.76 17.36
C SER A 124 2.41 -0.36 17.95
N TYR A 125 2.18 -1.59 17.50
CA TYR A 125 3.14 -2.67 17.72
C TYR A 125 4.29 -2.55 16.72
N TYR A 126 5.54 -2.66 17.16
CA TYR A 126 6.70 -2.62 16.28
C TYR A 126 7.45 -3.95 16.32
N THR A 127 7.59 -4.59 15.15
CA THR A 127 8.18 -5.93 15.02
C THR A 127 9.59 -6.00 15.56
N ARG A 128 10.42 -4.99 15.23
CA ARG A 128 11.82 -4.92 15.69
C ARG A 128 11.95 -4.67 17.19
N LYS A 129 10.96 -4.02 17.80
CA LYS A 129 10.89 -3.79 19.25
C LYS A 129 10.35 -5.03 19.96
N GLY A 130 9.52 -5.82 19.29
CA GLY A 130 8.75 -6.90 19.91
C GLY A 130 7.67 -6.40 20.87
N GLY A 131 7.21 -5.15 20.71
CA GLY A 131 6.29 -4.51 21.66
C GLY A 131 5.71 -3.19 21.17
N TYR A 132 4.96 -2.54 22.06
CA TYR A 132 4.27 -1.29 21.76
C TYR A 132 5.15 -0.06 21.90
N ASP A 133 4.98 0.90 21.01
CA ASP A 133 5.52 2.25 21.15
C ASP A 133 4.61 3.27 20.46
N VAL A 134 4.91 4.54 20.66
CA VAL A 134 4.23 5.69 20.06
C VAL A 134 4.08 5.52 18.54
N THR A 135 2.83 5.61 18.08
CA THR A 135 2.48 5.59 16.66
C THR A 135 3.18 6.70 15.90
N ALA A 136 3.67 6.34 14.72
CA ALA A 136 4.39 7.21 13.81
C ALA A 136 3.61 8.50 13.49
N GLY A 137 4.16 9.66 13.86
CA GLY A 137 3.56 10.98 13.60
C GLY A 137 2.74 11.53 14.77
N HIS A 138 2.53 10.77 15.84
CA HIS A 138 1.96 11.30 17.07
C HIS A 138 3.06 11.96 17.91
N ALA A 139 2.70 12.95 18.75
CA ALA A 139 3.63 13.65 19.62
C ALA A 139 4.44 12.68 20.48
N ALA A 140 5.71 12.93 20.80
CA ALA A 140 6.48 12.04 21.69
C ALA A 140 6.27 12.36 23.18
N THR A 141 5.51 13.40 23.50
CA THR A 141 5.27 13.87 24.86
C THR A 141 4.41 12.89 25.67
N ARG A 142 4.67 12.86 26.98
CA ARG A 142 3.88 12.09 27.94
C ARG A 142 2.46 12.68 28.02
N PRO A 143 1.40 11.89 27.81
CA PRO A 143 0.02 12.36 27.95
C PRO A 143 -0.30 12.82 29.38
N GLY A 144 -0.94 13.98 29.51
CA GLY A 144 -1.52 14.44 30.79
C GLY A 144 -3.02 14.16 30.87
N THR A 145 -3.69 14.08 29.73
CA THR A 145 -5.14 13.90 29.60
C THR A 145 -5.52 12.60 28.90
N LEU A 146 -6.79 12.19 29.02
CA LEU A 146 -7.31 11.03 28.30
C LEU A 146 -7.20 11.23 26.78
N GLU A 147 -7.55 12.41 26.27
CA GLU A 147 -7.53 12.71 24.83
C GLU A 147 -6.12 12.55 24.23
N GLU A 148 -5.09 13.06 24.90
CA GLU A 148 -3.69 12.90 24.47
C GLU A 148 -3.22 11.43 24.54
N ALA A 149 -3.80 10.63 25.44
CA ALA A 149 -3.48 9.22 25.59
C ALA A 149 -4.19 8.32 24.57
N LEU A 150 -5.33 8.74 24.01
CA LEU A 150 -6.09 7.97 23.03
C LEU A 150 -5.33 7.80 21.70
N GLY A 151 -4.76 8.89 21.19
CA GLY A 151 -4.10 8.92 19.89
C GLY A 151 -4.57 10.10 19.04
N ALA A 152 -4.74 9.87 17.74
CA ALA A 152 -5.17 10.90 16.81
C ALA A 152 -6.63 10.66 16.37
N ARG A 153 -7.52 11.57 16.76
CA ARG A 153 -8.89 11.60 16.22
C ARG A 153 -8.86 12.00 14.75
N MET A 154 -9.76 11.41 13.97
CA MET A 154 -9.87 11.65 12.54
C MET A 154 -11.30 11.97 12.14
N SER A 155 -11.42 12.91 11.20
CA SER A 155 -12.65 13.15 10.47
C SER A 155 -13.04 11.96 9.59
N PRO A 156 -14.31 11.89 9.14
CA PRO A 156 -14.77 10.88 8.17
C PRO A 156 -13.89 10.76 6.92
N ALA A 157 -13.41 11.89 6.39
CA ALA A 157 -12.60 11.92 5.18
C ALA A 157 -11.17 11.41 5.43
N GLU A 158 -10.58 11.73 6.58
CA GLU A 158 -9.26 11.22 6.98
C GLU A 158 -9.30 9.72 7.22
N ALA A 159 -10.31 9.25 7.97
CA ALA A 159 -10.58 7.85 8.21
C ALA A 159 -10.70 7.04 6.91
N PHE A 160 -11.46 7.57 5.94
CA PHE A 160 -11.60 6.94 4.63
C PHE A 160 -10.25 6.86 3.89
N ARG A 161 -9.46 7.94 3.85
CA ARG A 161 -8.15 7.95 3.19
C ARG A 161 -7.18 6.92 3.80
N CYS A 162 -7.20 6.77 5.12
CA CYS A 162 -6.36 5.77 5.81
C CYS A 162 -6.69 4.35 5.34
N LEU A 163 -7.96 3.95 5.37
CA LEU A 163 -8.38 2.60 4.97
C LEU A 163 -8.29 2.38 3.46
N ALA A 164 -8.58 3.40 2.64
CA ALA A 164 -8.55 3.31 1.18
C ALA A 164 -7.17 2.89 0.64
N CYS A 165 -6.07 3.34 1.26
CA CYS A 165 -4.73 2.94 0.85
C CYS A 165 -4.38 1.49 1.21
N HIS A 166 -5.08 0.91 2.18
CA HIS A 166 -4.82 -0.40 2.76
C HIS A 166 -5.86 -1.47 2.36
N SER A 167 -6.85 -1.08 1.56
CA SER A 167 -7.94 -1.93 1.09
C SER A 167 -7.97 -2.00 -0.45
N THR A 168 -8.60 -3.04 -0.98
CA THR A 168 -8.85 -3.19 -2.42
C THR A 168 -10.08 -2.38 -2.82
N SER A 169 -11.12 -2.43 -1.98
CA SER A 169 -12.36 -1.72 -2.15
C SER A 169 -12.87 -1.26 -0.78
N LEU A 170 -13.46 -0.07 -0.76
CA LEU A 170 -14.05 0.56 0.42
C LEU A 170 -15.06 1.61 -0.07
N ALA A 171 -16.29 1.54 0.43
CA ALA A 171 -17.29 2.55 0.21
C ALA A 171 -17.17 3.69 1.24
N GLN A 172 -17.56 4.89 0.82
CA GLN A 172 -17.62 6.08 1.67
C GLN A 172 -19.08 6.48 1.91
N THR A 173 -19.44 6.71 3.16
CA THR A 173 -20.72 7.28 3.58
C THR A 173 -20.52 8.71 4.08
N ALA A 174 -21.62 9.42 4.38
CA ALA A 174 -21.57 10.72 5.05
C ALA A 174 -20.82 10.67 6.39
N SER A 175 -20.94 9.55 7.11
CA SER A 175 -20.30 9.35 8.41
C SER A 175 -18.89 8.77 8.31
N GLY A 176 -18.37 8.52 7.10
CA GLY A 176 -17.01 8.01 6.88
C GLY A 176 -16.98 6.63 6.22
N PRO A 177 -15.86 5.88 6.32
CA PRO A 177 -15.74 4.58 5.69
C PRO A 177 -16.79 3.59 6.19
N ASP A 178 -17.43 2.90 5.24
CA ASP A 178 -18.30 1.76 5.53
C ASP A 178 -17.45 0.51 5.78
N PHE A 179 -17.36 0.09 7.04
CA PHE A 179 -16.54 -1.05 7.44
C PHE A 179 -17.05 -2.38 6.89
N ASP A 180 -18.32 -2.49 6.52
CA ASP A 180 -18.88 -3.74 6.00
C ASP A 180 -18.48 -3.93 4.53
N SER A 181 -18.34 -2.84 3.77
CA SER A 181 -17.89 -2.85 2.37
C SER A 181 -16.40 -3.14 2.16
N VAL A 182 -15.60 -3.25 3.23
CA VAL A 182 -14.13 -3.34 3.12
C VAL A 182 -13.69 -4.70 2.57
N VAL A 183 -13.03 -4.65 1.42
CA VAL A 183 -12.18 -5.75 0.94
C VAL A 183 -10.75 -5.50 1.42
N ALA A 184 -10.36 -6.19 2.49
CA ALA A 184 -9.09 -5.96 3.17
C ALA A 184 -7.87 -6.32 2.31
N GLY A 185 -6.79 -5.55 2.49
CA GLY A 185 -5.53 -5.72 1.77
C GLY A 185 -5.53 -5.07 0.40
N VAL A 186 -4.35 -4.73 -0.10
CA VAL A 186 -4.12 -4.32 -1.50
C VAL A 186 -3.96 -5.59 -2.34
N THR A 187 -5.04 -5.98 -3.04
CA THR A 187 -5.08 -7.19 -3.88
C THR A 187 -5.16 -6.85 -5.37
N CYS A 188 -5.29 -7.87 -6.23
CA CYS A 188 -5.28 -7.76 -7.70
C CYS A 188 -6.05 -6.55 -8.23
N GLU A 189 -7.29 -6.39 -7.79
CA GLU A 189 -8.24 -5.43 -8.35
C GLU A 189 -7.98 -3.99 -7.88
N ARG A 190 -7.11 -3.78 -6.88
CA ARG A 190 -6.64 -2.44 -6.50
C ARG A 190 -5.79 -1.81 -7.61
N CYS A 191 -4.97 -2.63 -8.29
CA CYS A 191 -4.12 -2.19 -9.39
C CYS A 191 -4.76 -2.43 -10.77
N HIS A 192 -5.48 -3.54 -10.92
CA HIS A 192 -6.07 -3.97 -12.19
C HIS A 192 -7.52 -3.47 -12.40
N GLY A 193 -8.12 -2.85 -11.39
CA GLY A 193 -9.52 -2.45 -11.38
C GLY A 193 -10.48 -3.64 -11.16
N PRO A 194 -11.80 -3.37 -11.10
CA PRO A 194 -12.81 -4.40 -10.88
C PRO A 194 -12.80 -5.45 -12.00
N GLY A 195 -12.72 -6.73 -11.62
CA GLY A 195 -12.41 -7.85 -12.50
C GLY A 195 -13.60 -8.73 -12.87
N ALA A 196 -14.81 -8.51 -12.32
CA ALA A 196 -15.95 -9.41 -12.56
C ALA A 196 -16.28 -9.55 -14.05
N ALA A 197 -16.38 -8.44 -14.79
CA ALA A 197 -16.62 -8.46 -16.23
C ALA A 197 -15.51 -9.18 -17.02
N HIS A 198 -14.26 -9.05 -16.60
CA HIS A 198 -13.14 -9.76 -17.20
C HIS A 198 -13.26 -11.27 -17.00
N VAL A 199 -13.56 -11.71 -15.77
CA VAL A 199 -13.74 -13.13 -15.44
C VAL A 199 -14.90 -13.74 -16.23
N GLU A 200 -16.04 -13.05 -16.31
CA GLU A 200 -17.20 -13.53 -17.08
C GLU A 200 -16.93 -13.57 -18.59
N ALA A 201 -16.19 -12.59 -19.13
CA ALA A 201 -15.77 -12.60 -20.53
C ALA A 201 -14.83 -13.78 -20.83
N MET A 202 -13.96 -14.16 -19.89
CA MET A 202 -13.08 -15.32 -20.03
C MET A 202 -13.87 -16.64 -19.99
N LYS A 203 -14.85 -16.78 -19.08
CA LYS A 203 -15.70 -17.97 -18.98
C LYS A 203 -16.60 -18.18 -20.20
N SER A 204 -17.22 -17.10 -20.69
CA SER A 204 -18.13 -17.13 -21.86
C SER A 204 -17.41 -17.21 -23.21
N GLY A 205 -16.07 -17.12 -23.22
CA GLY A 205 -15.29 -17.06 -24.46
C GLY A 205 -15.38 -15.72 -25.20
N SER A 206 -16.10 -14.72 -24.68
CA SER A 206 -16.24 -13.37 -25.24
C SER A 206 -14.88 -12.73 -25.57
N LYS A 207 -14.81 -11.87 -26.59
CA LYS A 207 -13.58 -11.12 -26.94
C LYS A 207 -13.37 -9.88 -26.06
N LEU A 208 -14.37 -9.47 -25.28
CA LEU A 208 -14.33 -8.28 -24.42
C LEU A 208 -13.63 -8.56 -23.07
N ARG A 209 -12.40 -9.07 -23.12
CA ARG A 209 -11.63 -9.55 -21.94
C ARG A 209 -10.78 -8.46 -21.29
N GLN A 210 -11.15 -7.20 -21.47
CA GLN A 210 -10.28 -6.09 -21.09
C GLN A 210 -10.26 -5.91 -19.58
N ILE A 211 -9.06 -5.81 -19.01
CA ILE A 211 -8.79 -5.42 -17.63
C ILE A 211 -7.58 -4.49 -17.65
N ARG A 212 -7.49 -3.56 -16.69
CA ARG A 212 -6.34 -2.64 -16.65
C ARG A 212 -5.06 -3.46 -16.51
N ASN A 213 -4.04 -3.11 -17.27
CA ASN A 213 -2.70 -3.64 -17.09
C ASN A 213 -1.74 -2.49 -16.78
N PRO A 214 -1.32 -2.32 -15.51
CA PRO A 214 -0.40 -1.25 -15.12
C PRO A 214 0.91 -1.24 -15.91
N GLY A 215 1.41 -2.39 -16.36
CA GLY A 215 2.63 -2.48 -17.17
C GLY A 215 2.52 -1.87 -18.57
N LYS A 216 1.31 -1.45 -18.99
CA LYS A 216 1.08 -0.71 -20.24
C LYS A 216 0.87 0.80 -20.04
N LEU A 217 0.90 1.29 -18.79
CA LEU A 217 0.78 2.71 -18.51
C LEU A 217 2.07 3.45 -18.88
N PRO A 218 1.98 4.72 -19.34
CA PRO A 218 3.15 5.61 -19.38
C PRO A 218 3.81 5.70 -18.01
N GLY A 219 5.13 5.88 -17.96
CA GLY A 219 5.88 5.74 -16.71
C GLY A 219 5.46 6.72 -15.61
N GLU A 220 5.23 8.00 -15.96
CA GLU A 220 4.69 8.98 -15.01
C GLU A 220 3.33 8.56 -14.44
N ARG A 221 2.46 7.98 -15.30
CA ARG A 221 1.15 7.49 -14.87
C ARG A 221 1.28 6.27 -13.96
N LEU A 222 2.26 5.39 -14.21
CA LEU A 222 2.56 4.26 -13.34
C LEU A 222 3.07 4.72 -11.96
N VAL A 223 3.99 5.69 -11.93
CA VAL A 223 4.51 6.27 -10.68
C VAL A 223 3.39 6.96 -9.90
N SER A 224 2.55 7.74 -10.59
CA SER A 224 1.37 8.39 -9.98
C SER A 224 0.39 7.37 -9.41
N MET A 225 0.13 6.26 -10.12
CA MET A 225 -0.75 5.20 -9.63
C MET A 225 -0.21 4.56 -8.34
N CYS A 226 1.09 4.25 -8.27
CA CYS A 226 1.72 3.79 -7.03
C CYS A 226 1.68 4.86 -5.92
N GLY A 227 1.80 6.12 -6.33
CA GLY A 227 1.75 7.32 -5.50
C GLY A 227 0.40 7.59 -4.84
N GLU A 228 -0.70 6.98 -5.29
CA GLU A 228 -2.00 7.09 -4.60
C GLU A 228 -1.91 6.60 -3.15
N CYS A 229 -1.05 5.61 -2.88
CA CYS A 229 -0.78 5.11 -1.52
C CYS A 229 0.61 5.50 -1.02
N HIS A 230 1.63 5.45 -1.88
CA HIS A 230 3.03 5.71 -1.51
C HIS A 230 3.41 7.19 -1.52
N ARG A 231 2.48 8.07 -1.93
CA ARG A 231 2.59 9.53 -2.09
C ARG A 231 3.63 9.99 -3.11
N THR A 232 3.29 11.01 -3.88
CA THR A 232 4.20 11.73 -4.79
C THR A 232 4.65 13.07 -4.23
N GLU A 233 4.18 13.43 -3.04
CA GLU A 233 4.55 14.67 -2.36
C GLU A 233 4.84 14.39 -0.87
N PRO A 234 5.75 15.18 -0.26
CA PRO A 234 5.92 15.19 1.19
C PRO A 234 4.61 15.50 1.92
N PRO A 235 4.49 15.13 3.21
CA PRO A 235 3.41 15.63 4.05
C PRO A 235 3.39 17.17 4.07
N PRO A 236 2.23 17.82 4.27
CA PRO A 236 2.16 19.27 4.38
C PRO A 236 3.11 19.82 5.44
N GLY A 237 3.87 20.86 5.09
CA GLY A 237 4.82 21.51 5.99
C GLY A 237 6.15 20.76 6.21
N VAL A 238 6.35 19.61 5.55
CA VAL A 238 7.59 18.84 5.63
C VAL A 238 8.49 19.17 4.45
N ALA A 239 9.76 19.51 4.74
CA ALA A 239 10.76 19.76 3.71
C ALA A 239 11.13 18.47 2.97
N PHE A 240 11.54 18.58 1.70
CA PHE A 240 11.89 17.42 0.86
C PHE A 240 13.10 16.62 1.36
N ASP A 241 13.97 17.22 2.15
CA ASP A 241 15.15 16.60 2.74
C ASP A 241 14.93 16.08 4.17
N ASP A 242 13.73 16.25 4.72
CA ASP A 242 13.37 15.68 6.02
C ASP A 242 13.46 14.14 5.95
N PRO A 243 14.11 13.47 6.94
CA PRO A 243 14.20 12.02 6.98
C PRO A 243 12.87 11.29 6.76
N ILE A 244 11.75 11.85 7.26
CA ILE A 244 10.41 11.26 7.15
C ILE A 244 9.97 11.05 5.70
N VAL A 245 10.48 11.86 4.77
CA VAL A 245 10.17 11.76 3.34
C VAL A 245 10.61 10.42 2.75
N THR A 246 11.62 9.76 3.35
CA THR A 246 12.07 8.42 2.90
C THR A 246 10.97 7.35 2.95
N ARG A 247 9.90 7.59 3.71
CA ARG A 247 8.71 6.72 3.75
C ARG A 247 7.91 6.75 2.46
N PHE A 248 8.05 7.81 1.66
CA PHE A 248 7.30 8.08 0.43
C PHE A 248 8.22 7.91 -0.77
N GLN A 249 8.38 6.66 -1.21
CA GLN A 249 9.39 6.27 -2.20
C GLN A 249 9.28 7.02 -3.55
N PRO A 250 8.07 7.32 -4.08
CA PRO A 250 7.95 8.08 -5.31
C PRO A 250 8.55 9.49 -5.22
N VAL A 251 8.44 10.18 -4.07
CA VAL A 251 9.04 11.51 -3.86
C VAL A 251 10.55 11.45 -4.13
N GLY A 252 11.25 10.54 -3.45
CA GLY A 252 12.68 10.36 -3.63
C GLY A 252 13.04 9.94 -5.06
N LEU A 253 12.29 9.00 -5.64
CA LEU A 253 12.51 8.54 -7.01
C LEU A 253 12.45 9.72 -7.98
N GLN A 254 11.42 10.55 -7.87
CA GLN A 254 11.20 11.73 -8.73
C GLN A 254 12.31 12.78 -8.59
N MET A 255 12.92 12.90 -7.42
CA MET A 255 14.06 13.79 -7.17
C MET A 255 15.40 13.26 -7.72
N SER A 256 15.45 12.01 -8.19
CA SER A 256 16.70 11.41 -8.65
C SER A 256 17.11 11.88 -10.04
N ALA A 257 18.42 12.01 -10.26
CA ALA A 257 18.98 12.28 -11.58
C ALA A 257 18.64 11.15 -12.58
N CYS A 258 18.52 9.91 -12.07
CA CYS A 258 18.13 8.75 -12.88
C CYS A 258 16.71 8.90 -13.44
N PHE A 259 15.75 9.33 -12.60
CA PHE A 259 14.37 9.52 -13.02
C PHE A 259 14.24 10.64 -14.06
N SER A 260 14.78 11.82 -13.75
CA SER A 260 14.77 12.99 -14.64
C SER A 260 15.47 12.73 -15.99
N SER A 261 16.55 11.95 -16.01
CA SER A 261 17.28 11.61 -17.24
C SER A 261 16.64 10.45 -18.03
N SER A 262 15.64 9.77 -17.46
CA SER A 262 15.04 8.58 -18.09
C SER A 262 13.94 8.89 -19.10
N ASP A 263 13.50 10.15 -19.21
CA ASP A 263 12.38 10.58 -20.06
C ASP A 263 11.13 9.72 -19.84
N GLY A 264 10.77 9.51 -18.57
CA GLY A 264 9.62 8.71 -18.16
C GLY A 264 9.81 7.18 -18.27
N ALA A 265 11.00 6.68 -18.62
CA ALA A 265 11.26 5.24 -18.72
C ALA A 265 11.51 4.57 -17.35
N LEU A 266 12.02 5.31 -16.36
CA LEU A 266 12.27 4.78 -15.02
C LEU A 266 10.99 4.81 -14.18
N THR A 267 10.59 3.65 -13.67
CA THR A 267 9.40 3.49 -12.84
C THR A 267 9.68 2.58 -11.65
N CYS A 268 8.72 2.41 -10.76
CA CYS A 268 8.80 1.46 -9.64
C CYS A 268 9.09 0.03 -10.14
N THR A 269 8.47 -0.37 -11.26
CA THR A 269 8.56 -1.74 -11.79
C THR A 269 9.83 -2.00 -12.61
N THR A 270 10.63 -0.96 -12.89
CA THR A 270 12.00 -1.14 -13.41
C THR A 270 12.84 -1.97 -12.43
N CYS A 271 12.62 -1.78 -11.13
CA CYS A 271 13.38 -2.44 -10.07
C CYS A 271 12.58 -3.51 -9.31
N HIS A 272 11.27 -3.30 -9.11
CA HIS A 272 10.44 -4.17 -8.26
C HIS A 272 9.42 -4.98 -9.06
N ASN A 273 9.20 -6.24 -8.66
CA ASN A 273 8.03 -6.99 -9.11
C ASN A 273 6.82 -6.58 -8.24
N PRO A 274 5.74 -6.02 -8.81
CA PRO A 274 4.58 -5.60 -8.02
C PRO A 274 3.76 -6.77 -7.43
N HIS A 275 4.01 -8.01 -7.86
CA HIS A 275 3.34 -9.22 -7.37
C HIS A 275 4.11 -9.95 -6.27
N GLU A 276 5.24 -9.41 -5.81
CA GLU A 276 6.10 -9.99 -4.77
C GLU A 276 6.43 -8.91 -3.73
N ASN A 277 6.89 -9.34 -2.55
CA ASN A 277 7.51 -8.42 -1.60
C ASN A 277 8.82 -7.86 -2.18
N ALA A 278 9.18 -6.64 -1.75
CA ALA A 278 10.52 -6.14 -1.99
C ALA A 278 11.56 -7.09 -1.38
N ARG A 279 12.63 -7.38 -2.11
CA ARG A 279 13.67 -8.35 -1.73
C ARG A 279 14.65 -7.74 -0.74
N ARG A 280 14.18 -7.40 0.45
CA ARG A 280 14.97 -6.76 1.51
C ARG A 280 16.24 -7.57 1.78
N GLY A 281 17.40 -6.93 1.67
CA GLY A 281 18.72 -7.56 1.88
C GLY A 281 19.29 -8.31 0.68
N ASP A 282 18.58 -8.40 -0.45
CA ASP A 282 19.11 -8.94 -1.71
C ASP A 282 19.77 -7.82 -2.53
N ASP A 283 20.88 -7.30 -2.00
CA ASP A 283 21.62 -6.20 -2.64
C ASP A 283 22.10 -6.60 -4.04
N ARG A 284 22.41 -7.87 -4.26
CA ARG A 284 22.82 -8.40 -5.57
C ARG A 284 21.72 -8.26 -6.62
N TYR A 285 20.46 -8.57 -6.27
CA TYR A 285 19.33 -8.40 -7.17
C TYR A 285 19.17 -6.94 -7.60
N TYR A 286 19.25 -6.01 -6.66
CA TYR A 286 19.07 -4.58 -6.94
C TYR A 286 20.28 -3.96 -7.63
N GLU A 287 21.51 -4.41 -7.32
CA GLU A 287 22.74 -4.01 -8.00
C GLU A 287 22.64 -4.29 -9.51
N GLN A 288 22.09 -5.44 -9.91
CA GLN A 288 21.87 -5.77 -11.32
C GLN A 288 20.92 -4.78 -12.02
N LYS A 289 19.99 -4.14 -11.30
CA LYS A 289 19.12 -3.09 -11.87
C LYS A 289 19.92 -1.83 -12.18
N CYS A 290 20.82 -1.44 -11.28
CA CYS A 290 21.74 -0.30 -11.49
C CYS A 290 22.66 -0.58 -12.68
N LEU A 291 23.28 -1.76 -12.71
CA LEU A 291 24.22 -2.16 -13.75
C LEU A 291 23.55 -2.35 -15.12
N ALA A 292 22.24 -2.53 -15.21
CA ALA A 292 21.55 -2.56 -16.50
C ALA A 292 21.71 -1.25 -17.29
N CYS A 293 21.93 -0.12 -16.60
CA CYS A 293 22.14 1.19 -17.23
C CYS A 293 23.57 1.71 -17.04
N HIS A 294 24.20 1.38 -15.90
CA HIS A 294 25.54 1.87 -15.50
C HIS A 294 26.67 0.87 -15.78
N ASN A 295 26.47 -0.10 -16.67
CA ASN A 295 27.47 -1.12 -16.96
C ASN A 295 28.77 -0.47 -17.51
N PRO A 296 29.94 -0.70 -16.91
CA PRO A 296 31.21 -0.22 -17.47
C PRO A 296 31.54 -0.81 -18.85
N GLN A 297 30.89 -1.91 -19.25
CA GLN A 297 31.10 -2.57 -20.53
C GLN A 297 30.18 -2.07 -21.67
N THR A 298 29.11 -1.32 -21.37
CA THR A 298 28.15 -0.84 -22.40
C THR A 298 28.66 0.34 -23.24
N GLY A 299 29.94 0.70 -23.12
CA GLY A 299 30.62 1.46 -24.17
C GLY A 299 30.59 0.76 -25.54
N LYS A 300 30.41 -0.57 -25.56
CA LYS A 300 30.13 -1.38 -26.76
C LYS A 300 29.41 -2.66 -26.30
N GLN A 301 28.11 -2.86 -26.60
CA GLN A 301 27.43 -4.16 -26.87
C GLN A 301 25.89 -4.09 -26.63
N PRO A 302 25.07 -4.90 -27.34
CA PRO A 302 23.62 -4.75 -27.44
C PRO A 302 22.82 -5.36 -26.27
N ARG A 303 21.55 -4.95 -26.22
CA ARG A 303 20.51 -5.22 -25.19
C ARG A 303 20.37 -6.72 -24.82
N PRO A 304 20.20 -7.07 -23.53
CA PRO A 304 19.89 -8.45 -23.12
C PRO A 304 18.52 -8.90 -23.64
N PRO A 305 18.32 -10.21 -23.92
CA PRO A 305 17.01 -10.72 -24.31
C PRO A 305 16.02 -10.68 -23.15
N LEU A 306 14.75 -10.42 -23.47
CA LEU A 306 13.63 -10.48 -22.54
C LEU A 306 13.50 -11.88 -21.91
N PRO A 307 12.95 -11.97 -20.67
CA PRO A 307 12.67 -13.25 -20.02
C PRO A 307 11.79 -14.17 -20.87
N PRO A 308 11.93 -15.51 -20.74
CA PRO A 308 11.26 -16.50 -21.60
C PRO A 308 9.72 -16.46 -21.60
N ASP A 309 9.14 -15.83 -20.59
CA ASP A 309 7.73 -15.89 -20.20
C ASP A 309 6.79 -15.12 -21.15
N LEU A 310 7.33 -14.35 -22.09
CA LEU A 310 6.57 -13.55 -23.05
C LEU A 310 6.47 -14.20 -24.45
N LYS A 311 7.00 -15.41 -24.67
CA LYS A 311 7.04 -16.03 -26.01
C LYS A 311 5.71 -16.55 -26.53
N ASN A 312 4.67 -16.67 -25.69
CA ASN A 312 3.36 -17.22 -26.09
C ASN A 312 2.17 -16.26 -25.93
N ALA A 313 2.38 -14.94 -26.07
CA ALA A 313 1.28 -14.03 -26.36
C ALA A 313 1.11 -13.94 -27.89
N GLY A 314 0.07 -14.60 -28.39
CA GLY A 314 -0.21 -14.77 -29.81
C GLY A 314 -0.20 -13.47 -30.63
N ARG A 315 0.20 -13.63 -31.90
CA ARG A 315 0.16 -12.61 -32.95
C ARG A 315 -1.20 -11.94 -33.02
N GLN A 316 -1.32 -10.75 -32.44
CA GLN A 316 -2.31 -9.76 -32.84
C GLN A 316 -1.55 -8.49 -33.22
N ARG A 317 -1.78 -8.02 -34.44
CA ARG A 317 -1.22 -6.77 -34.96
C ARG A 317 -1.66 -5.64 -34.03
N ALA A 318 -0.73 -5.14 -33.22
CA ALA A 318 -0.94 -3.99 -32.37
C ALA A 318 -0.50 -2.73 -33.12
N SER A 319 -1.48 -1.97 -33.61
CA SER A 319 -1.32 -0.53 -33.78
C SER A 319 -1.15 0.09 -32.39
N GLY A 320 0.01 0.71 -32.15
CA GLY A 320 0.21 1.64 -31.02
C GLY A 320 0.73 1.08 -29.70
N ALA A 321 1.49 -0.03 -29.68
CA ALA A 321 2.26 -0.39 -28.48
C ALA A 321 3.48 0.54 -28.35
N LEU A 322 3.50 1.37 -27.30
CA LEU A 322 4.70 2.08 -26.85
C LEU A 322 5.81 1.03 -26.67
N LYS A 323 6.84 1.10 -27.52
CA LYS A 323 8.05 0.29 -27.39
C LYS A 323 8.61 0.56 -25.99
N ALA A 324 8.91 -0.49 -25.23
CA ALA A 324 9.70 -0.37 -24.01
C ALA A 324 11.01 0.35 -24.39
N SER A 325 11.10 1.64 -24.06
CA SER A 325 12.28 2.45 -24.29
C SER A 325 13.46 1.73 -23.64
N SER A 326 14.54 1.56 -24.41
CA SER A 326 15.80 1.10 -23.83
C SER A 326 16.19 2.10 -22.74
N PRO A 327 16.69 1.63 -21.58
CA PRO A 327 17.16 2.56 -20.56
C PRO A 327 18.22 3.49 -21.18
N VAL A 328 18.11 4.78 -20.91
CA VAL A 328 19.14 5.76 -21.28
C VAL A 328 20.45 5.33 -20.62
N PRO A 329 21.55 5.11 -21.36
CA PRO A 329 22.81 4.67 -20.78
C PRO A 329 23.32 5.65 -19.73
N GLY A 330 23.56 5.15 -18.52
CA GLY A 330 24.12 5.92 -17.42
C GLY A 330 25.64 5.89 -17.43
N LYS A 331 26.29 6.94 -16.91
CA LYS A 331 27.76 6.93 -16.74
C LYS A 331 28.16 5.85 -15.71
N PRO A 332 29.13 4.97 -16.01
CA PRO A 332 29.61 4.00 -15.04
C PRO A 332 30.13 4.66 -13.76
N CYS A 333 30.01 3.95 -12.63
CA CYS A 333 30.50 4.43 -11.34
C CYS A 333 32.04 4.58 -11.38
N ARG A 334 32.53 5.73 -10.88
CA ARG A 334 33.97 6.07 -10.89
C ARG A 334 34.76 5.37 -9.78
N THR A 335 34.10 4.97 -8.70
CA THR A 335 34.75 4.42 -7.49
C THR A 335 34.57 2.90 -7.37
N GLN A 336 33.38 2.37 -7.66
CA GLN A 336 33.07 0.95 -7.62
C GLN A 336 32.19 0.56 -8.82
N ALA A 337 32.81 0.13 -9.92
CA ALA A 337 32.12 -0.05 -11.20
C ALA A 337 31.22 -1.29 -11.31
N ARG A 338 31.17 -2.16 -10.30
CA ARG A 338 30.54 -3.50 -10.39
C ARG A 338 29.68 -3.93 -9.18
N ALA A 339 29.74 -3.19 -8.07
CA ALA A 339 29.04 -3.52 -6.83
C ALA A 339 28.97 -2.30 -5.91
N GLY A 340 28.13 -2.37 -4.87
CA GLY A 340 28.10 -1.39 -3.78
C GLY A 340 27.30 -0.12 -4.11
N CYS A 341 26.49 -0.12 -5.18
CA CYS A 341 25.71 1.05 -5.58
C CYS A 341 24.76 1.50 -4.48
N ILE A 342 24.01 0.55 -3.89
CA ILE A 342 22.92 0.82 -2.95
C ILE A 342 23.43 1.50 -1.68
N GLY A 343 24.58 1.05 -1.15
CA GLY A 343 25.16 1.62 0.08
C GLY A 343 25.45 3.12 -0.03
N CYS A 344 25.89 3.59 -1.20
CA CYS A 344 26.19 5.01 -1.43
C CYS A 344 24.99 5.79 -2.00
N HIS A 345 24.23 5.18 -2.91
CA HIS A 345 23.21 5.89 -3.69
C HIS A 345 21.79 5.78 -3.13
N MET A 346 21.51 4.72 -2.35
CA MET A 346 20.20 4.43 -1.77
C MET A 346 20.37 3.92 -0.34
N PRO A 347 21.05 4.67 0.55
CA PRO A 347 21.31 4.19 1.89
C PRO A 347 20.01 3.99 2.67
N LYS A 348 20.04 3.08 3.63
CA LYS A 348 18.94 2.92 4.56
C LYS A 348 18.85 4.12 5.51
N THR A 349 17.64 4.54 5.82
CA THR A 349 17.35 5.59 6.80
C THR A 349 16.39 5.04 7.86
N LYS A 350 16.47 5.62 9.07
CA LYS A 350 15.57 5.33 10.18
C LYS A 350 14.80 6.60 10.53
N PRO A 351 13.76 6.95 9.75
CA PRO A 351 12.99 8.17 10.01
C PRO A 351 12.21 8.10 11.33
N LEU A 352 12.01 6.89 11.87
CA LEU A 352 11.41 6.67 13.18
C LEU A 352 12.16 5.53 13.88
N ALA A 353 12.11 5.48 15.22
CA ALA A 353 12.95 4.62 16.06
C ALA A 353 12.94 3.12 15.69
N TRP A 354 11.81 2.62 15.17
CA TRP A 354 11.59 1.19 14.95
C TRP A 354 11.40 0.78 13.49
N VAL A 355 11.46 1.73 12.56
CA VAL A 355 11.20 1.49 11.14
C VAL A 355 12.42 1.87 10.32
N GLU A 356 12.66 1.09 9.27
CA GLU A 356 13.78 1.30 8.38
C GLU A 356 13.29 1.29 6.94
N PHE A 357 13.74 2.29 6.18
CA PHE A 357 13.40 2.47 4.77
C PHE A 357 14.68 2.63 3.96
N THR A 358 14.64 2.23 2.70
CA THR A 358 15.72 2.52 1.73
C THR A 358 15.43 3.88 1.09
N ASP A 359 16.42 4.77 1.06
CA ASP A 359 16.30 6.07 0.39
C ASP A 359 16.16 5.88 -1.13
N HIS A 360 15.03 6.34 -1.67
CA HIS A 360 14.77 6.29 -3.11
C HIS A 360 15.21 7.55 -3.83
N TRP A 361 15.77 8.55 -3.13
CA TRP A 361 16.45 9.66 -3.76
C TRP A 361 17.86 9.26 -4.19
N ILE A 362 17.90 8.53 -5.32
CA ILE A 362 19.09 7.93 -5.91
C ILE A 362 20.11 9.01 -6.29
N ARG A 363 21.15 9.21 -5.45
CA ARG A 363 22.17 10.25 -5.65
C ARG A 363 23.49 9.88 -5.00
N ALA A 364 24.60 10.36 -5.56
CA ALA A 364 25.88 10.29 -4.84
C ALA A 364 25.82 11.26 -3.65
N ARG A 365 25.91 10.74 -2.43
CA ARG A 365 26.11 11.58 -1.25
C ARG A 365 27.58 12.02 -1.22
N LYS A 366 27.81 13.33 -1.09
CA LYS A 366 29.16 13.89 -0.97
C LYS A 366 29.74 13.57 0.40
#